data_AF-A0A9X5C0N5-F1
#
_entry.id   AF-A0A9X5C0N5-F1
#
_cell.length_a   1.000
_cell.length_b   1.000
_cell.length_c   1.000
_cell.angle_alpha   90.00
_cell.angle_beta   90.00
_cell.angle_gamma   90.00
#
_symmetry.space_group_name_H-M   'P 1'
#
loop_
_entity.id
_entity.type
_entity.pdbx_description
1 polymer ?
#
loop_
_entity_poly.entity_id
_entity_poly.type
_entity_poly.pdbx_seq_one_letter_code
_entity_poly.pdbx_strand_id
1 'polypeptide(L)' 'MEAIHEAYSNKRCIGGRLYSGKTSEGMEIRFVLINDKIITVYPMY' A
#
# COMPACT_ATOMS: atom_id res chain seq x y z
N MET A 1 -7.13 6.72 7.77
CA MET A 1 -5.71 7.14 7.77
C MET A 1 -4.82 6.07 8.37
N GLU A 2 -5.26 5.41 9.46
CA GLU A 2 -4.56 4.28 10.09
C GLU A 2 -4.36 3.08 9.16
N ALA A 3 -5.40 2.63 8.44
CA ALA A 3 -5.29 1.50 7.50
C ALA A 3 -4.21 1.71 6.41
N ILE A 4 -4.11 2.94 5.88
CA ILE A 4 -3.09 3.30 4.88
C ILE A 4 -1.70 3.26 5.52
N HIS A 5 -1.54 3.81 6.73
CA HIS A 5 -0.26 3.81 7.44
C HIS A 5 0.19 2.39 7.79
N GLU A 6 -0.73 1.56 8.30
CA GLU A 6 -0.48 0.15 8.60
C GLU A 6 -0.03 -0.59 7.35
N ALA A 7 -0.83 -0.54 6.28
CA ALA A 7 -0.48 -1.19 5.02
C ALA A 7 0.81 -0.59 4.40
N TYR A 8 1.09 0.70 4.56
CA TYR A 8 2.33 1.31 4.07
C TYR A 8 3.56 0.83 4.86
N SER A 9 3.40 0.59 6.16
CA SER A 9 4.46 0.09 7.03
C SER A 9 4.88 -1.34 6.67
N ASN A 10 3.93 -2.18 6.24
CA ASN A 10 4.17 -3.56 5.86
C ASN A 10 4.16 -3.81 4.34
N LYS A 11 4.24 -2.72 3.55
CA LYS A 11 4.17 -2.79 2.10
C LYS A 11 5.28 -3.65 1.50
N ARG A 12 4.96 -4.36 0.44
CA ARG A 12 5.87 -5.16 -0.37
C ARG A 12 5.79 -4.70 -1.81
N CYS A 13 6.93 -4.70 -2.49
CA CYS A 13 6.97 -4.41 -3.92
C CYS A 13 6.30 -5.56 -4.69
N ILE A 14 5.31 -5.24 -5.52
CA ILE A 14 4.66 -6.20 -6.43
C ILE A 14 5.33 -6.13 -7.81
N GLY A 15 5.79 -4.95 -8.21
CA GLY A 15 6.50 -4.75 -9.46
C GLY A 15 6.59 -3.28 -9.87
N GLY A 16 7.77 -2.87 -10.37
CA GLY A 16 8.02 -1.50 -10.78
C GLY A 16 7.79 -0.52 -9.62
N ARG A 17 6.78 0.35 -9.76
CA ARG A 17 6.38 1.35 -8.75
C ARG A 17 5.17 0.93 -7.92
N LEU A 18 4.67 -0.30 -8.12
CA LEU A 18 3.48 -0.82 -7.47
C LEU A 18 3.86 -1.62 -6.22
N TYR A 19 3.23 -1.29 -5.11
CA TYR A 19 3.39 -1.93 -3.81
C TYR A 19 2.04 -2.36 -3.27
N SER A 20 1.98 -3.42 -2.46
CA SER A 20 0.80 -3.78 -1.66
C SER A 20 1.16 -3.93 -0.20
N GLY A 21 0.24 -3.55 0.67
CA GLY A 21 0.27 -3.84 2.09
C GLY A 21 -1.06 -4.43 2.52
N LYS A 22 -1.08 -5.05 3.68
CA LYS A 22 -2.31 -5.62 4.26
C LYS A 22 -2.56 -5.01 5.63
N THR A 23 -3.80 -4.65 5.91
CA THR A 23 -4.20 -4.30 7.27
C THR A 23 -4.32 -5.57 8.13
N SER A 24 -4.33 -5.41 9.44
CA SER A 24 -4.63 -6.47 10.42
C SER A 24 -6.02 -7.08 10.23
N GLU A 25 -6.96 -6.32 9.66
CA GLU A 25 -8.28 -6.78 9.27
C GLU A 25 -8.28 -7.59 7.96
N GLY A 26 -7.12 -7.73 7.30
CA GLY A 26 -6.95 -8.52 6.08
C GLY A 26 -7.18 -7.75 4.78
N MET A 27 -7.49 -6.46 4.85
CA MET A 27 -7.71 -5.60 3.68
C MET A 27 -6.39 -5.32 2.96
N GLU A 28 -6.31 -5.68 1.67
CA GLU A 28 -5.15 -5.32 0.86
C GLU A 28 -5.30 -3.90 0.32
N ILE A 29 -4.24 -3.10 0.46
CA ILE A 29 -4.15 -1.75 -0.07
C ILE A 29 -2.98 -1.71 -1.04
N ARG A 30 -3.21 -1.20 -2.24
CA ARG A 30 -2.16 -0.98 -3.24
C ARG A 30 -1.73 0.46 -3.30
N PHE A 31 -0.45 0.66 -3.53
CA PHE A 31 0.22 1.95 -3.60
C PHE A 31 1.00 2.06 -4.89
N VAL A 32 1.00 3.24 -5.50
CA VAL A 32 2.01 3.62 -6.49
C VAL A 32 2.95 4.62 -5.85
N LEU A 33 4.24 4.28 -5.82
CA LEU A 33 5.28 5.11 -5.20
C LEU A 33 6.20 5.73 -6.26
N ILE A 34 6.53 7.00 -6.09
CA ILE A 34 7.59 7.69 -6.82
C ILE A 34 8.47 8.40 -5.79
N ASN A 35 9.77 8.09 -5.78
CA ASN A 35 10.72 8.63 -4.79
C ASN A 35 10.20 8.49 -3.35
N ASP A 36 9.72 7.29 -3.01
CA ASP A 36 9.13 6.92 -1.71
C ASP A 36 7.91 7.74 -1.26
N LYS A 37 7.29 8.51 -2.18
CA LYS A 37 6.04 9.23 -1.93
C LYS A 37 4.88 8.52 -2.58
N ILE A 38 3.76 8.42 -1.86
CA ILE A 38 2.50 7.87 -2.38
C ILE A 38 1.93 8.85 -3.40
N ILE A 39 1.69 8.35 -4.62
CA ILE A 39 1.03 9.10 -5.69
C ILE A 39 -0.43 8.68 -5.82
N THR A 40 -0.71 7.38 -5.65
CA THR A 40 -2.08 6.86 -5.57
C THR A 40 -2.15 5.70 -4.60
N VAL A 41 -3.32 5.55 -4.00
CA VAL A 41 -3.66 4.47 -3.07
C VAL A 41 -5.08 4.00 -3.38
N TYR A 42 -5.29 2.69 -3.44
CA TYR A 42 -6.61 2.13 -3.63
C TYR A 42 -6.76 0.78 -2.90
N PRO A 43 -7.96 0.51 -2.37
CA PRO A 43 -8.26 -0.77 -1.75
C PRO A 43 -8.40 -1.86 -2.81
N MET A 44 -8.01 -3.08 -2.44
CA MET A 44 -8.34 -4.30 -3.17
C MET A 44 -9.41 -5.05 -2.37
N TYR A 45 -10.52 -5.36 -3.03
CA TYR A 45 -11.62 -6.17 -2.51
C TYR A 45 -11.53 -7.60 -3.04
#